data_AF-A0A959XC62-F1
#
_entry.id   AF-A0A959XC62-F1
#
_cell.length_a   1.000
_cell.length_b   1.000
_cell.length_c   1.000
_cell.angle_alpha   90.00
_cell.angle_beta   90.00
_cell.angle_gamma   90.00
#
_symmetry.space_group_name_H-M   'P 1'
#
loop_
_entity.id
_entity.type
_entity.pdbx_description
1 polymer ?
#
loop_
_entity_poly.entity_id
_entity_poly.type
_entity_poly.pdbx_seq_one_letter_code
_entity_poly.pdbx_strand_id
1 'polypeptide(L)'
;MHDNQARPTTVAEFARRYLSDRVLRPKTIKGYESLLNSRILPFFAQMTLNEVTLAQIKAWRASMDPATASTNAAAYRLLRSILQAAVEEEL
;
A
#
# COMPACT_ATOMS: atom_id res chain seq x y z
N MET A 1 -25.17 21.70 -8.61
CA MET A 1 -23.99 20.97 -9.12
C MET A 1 -22.95 21.04 -8.02
N HIS A 2 -22.79 19.97 -7.24
CA HIS A 2 -21.72 19.91 -6.25
C HIS A 2 -20.54 19.25 -6.93
N ASP A 3 -19.60 20.05 -7.42
CA ASP A 3 -18.27 19.56 -7.76
C ASP A 3 -17.60 19.10 -6.47
N ASN A 4 -17.81 17.83 -6.12
CA ASN A 4 -17.07 17.19 -5.05
C ASN A 4 -15.66 16.91 -5.57
N GLN A 5 -14.79 17.93 -5.54
CA GLN A 5 -13.36 17.78 -5.71
C GLN A 5 -12.83 17.01 -4.50
N ALA A 6 -13.06 15.70 -4.46
CA ALA A 6 -12.46 14.83 -3.46
C ALA A 6 -10.94 14.91 -3.66
N ARG A 7 -10.21 15.30 -2.62
CA ARG A 7 -8.74 15.29 -2.65
C ARG A 7 -8.29 13.87 -3.03
N PRO A 8 -7.29 13.72 -3.93
CA PRO A 8 -6.79 12.40 -4.28
C PRO A 8 -6.32 11.66 -3.02
N THR A 9 -6.74 10.41 -2.87
CA THR A 9 -6.42 9.62 -1.67
C THR A 9 -4.96 9.16 -1.74
N THR A 10 -4.23 9.32 -0.64
CA THR A 10 -2.84 8.84 -0.54
C THR A 10 -2.76 7.34 -0.30
N VAL A 11 -1.61 6.73 -0.63
CA VAL A 11 -1.36 5.32 -0.30
C VAL A 11 -1.45 5.08 1.21
N ALA A 12 -0.98 6.01 2.05
CA ALA A 12 -1.06 5.87 3.49
C ALA A 12 -2.50 5.85 4.01
N GLU A 13 -3.34 6.77 3.53
CA GLU A 13 -4.75 6.86 3.93
C GLU A 13 -5.51 5.60 3.49
N PHE A 14 -5.36 5.24 2.21
CA PHE A 14 -6.04 4.07 1.66
C PHE A 14 -5.57 2.77 2.33
N ALA A 15 -4.27 2.60 2.60
CA ALA A 15 -3.76 1.41 3.27
C ALA A 15 -4.33 1.22 4.68
N ARG A 16 -4.52 2.31 5.44
CA ARG A 16 -5.14 2.25 6.78
C ARG A 16 -6.62 1.88 6.68
N ARG A 17 -7.36 2.48 5.73
CA ARG A 17 -8.76 2.13 5.45
C ARG A 17 -8.88 0.66 5.04
N TYR A 18 -8.08 0.23 4.09
CA TYR A 18 -8.00 -1.14 3.58
C TYR A 18 -7.82 -2.18 4.71
N LEU A 19 -7.02 -1.88 5.74
CA LEU A 19 -6.87 -2.77 6.90
C LEU A 19 -8.08 -2.73 7.84
N SER A 20 -8.71 -1.58 7.99
CA SER A 20 -9.85 -1.37 8.90
C SER A 20 -11.13 -2.01 8.36
N ASP A 21 -11.30 -2.01 7.03
CA ASP A 21 -12.52 -2.50 6.38
C ASP A 21 -12.57 -4.03 6.26
N ARG A 22 -11.46 -4.72 6.55
CA ARG A 22 -11.35 -6.18 6.41
C ARG A 22 -11.46 -6.90 7.75
N VAL A 23 -12.24 -7.98 7.78
CA VAL A 23 -12.26 -8.93 8.90
C VAL A 23 -11.01 -9.80 8.87
N LEU A 24 -9.92 -9.30 9.45
CA LEU A 24 -8.63 -10.00 9.54
C LEU A 24 -8.37 -10.50 10.98
N ARG A 25 -7.62 -11.60 11.11
CA ARG A 25 -7.15 -12.04 12.43
C ARG A 25 -6.19 -10.99 13.01
N PRO A 26 -6.19 -10.74 14.33
CA PRO A 26 -5.33 -9.72 14.96
C PRO A 26 -3.84 -9.87 14.64
N LYS A 27 -3.34 -11.11 14.53
CA LYS A 27 -1.94 -11.40 14.16
C LYS A 27 -1.62 -10.95 12.73
N THR A 28 -2.57 -11.07 11.81
CA THR A 28 -2.41 -10.64 10.42
C THR A 28 -2.37 -9.12 10.33
N ILE A 29 -3.25 -8.43 11.07
CA ILE A 29 -3.26 -6.96 11.15
C ILE A 29 -1.89 -6.44 11.59
N LYS A 30 -1.37 -6.94 12.73
CA LYS A 30 -0.05 -6.55 13.23
C LYS A 30 1.07 -6.83 12.23
N GLY A 31 0.99 -7.95 11.51
CA GLY A 31 1.95 -8.28 10.45
C GLY A 31 1.91 -7.28 9.30
N TYR A 32 0.72 -6.91 8.85
CA TYR A 32 0.54 -5.92 7.78
C TYR A 32 0.95 -4.51 8.22
N GLU A 33 0.59 -4.08 9.43
CA GLU A 33 1.06 -2.81 10.00
C GLU A 33 2.59 -2.74 10.06
N SER A 34 3.24 -3.83 10.48
CA SER A 34 4.70 -3.92 10.49
C SER A 34 5.29 -3.78 9.08
N LEU A 35 4.74 -4.47 8.08
CA LEU A 35 5.18 -4.34 6.68
C LEU A 35 4.93 -2.94 6.12
N LEU A 36 3.79 -2.32 6.43
CA LEU A 36 3.46 -0.95 6.04
C LEU A 36 4.50 0.02 6.59
N ASN A 37 4.70 0.01 7.91
CA ASN A 37 5.58 0.97 8.58
C ASN A 37 7.06 0.77 8.21
N SER A 38 7.52 -0.47 8.07
CA SER A 38 8.93 -0.75 7.83
C SER A 38 9.36 -0.67 6.36
N ARG A 39 8.45 -0.91 5.39
CA ARG A 39 8.84 -1.09 3.99
C ARG A 39 8.06 -0.25 2.99
N ILE A 40 6.76 -0.06 3.19
CA ILE A 40 5.89 0.55 2.18
C ILE A 40 5.77 2.06 2.41
N LEU A 41 5.33 2.46 3.60
CA LEU A 41 5.07 3.86 3.94
C LEU A 41 6.30 4.78 3.88
N PRO A 42 7.54 4.33 4.16
CA PRO A 42 8.71 5.17 3.96
C PRO A 42 8.89 5.68 2.52
N PHE A 43 8.31 5.00 1.52
CA PHE A 43 8.45 5.34 0.10
C PHE A 43 7.18 5.90 -0.51
N PHE A 44 6.02 5.33 -0.17
CA PHE A 44 4.78 5.62 -0.90
C PHE A 44 3.78 6.46 -0.10
N ALA A 45 4.01 6.73 1.20
CA ALA A 45 2.98 7.28 2.08
C ALA A 45 2.31 8.56 1.57
N GLN A 46 3.10 9.46 0.98
CA GLN A 46 2.63 10.78 0.51
C GLN A 46 2.15 10.77 -0.94
N MET A 47 2.37 9.68 -1.67
CA MET A 47 1.94 9.56 -3.07
C MET A 47 0.44 9.31 -3.12
N THR A 48 -0.24 9.92 -4.08
CA THR A 48 -1.64 9.61 -4.36
C THR A 48 -1.73 8.29 -5.11
N LEU A 49 -2.84 7.55 -4.97
CA LEU A 49 -2.99 6.21 -5.56
C LEU A 49 -2.74 6.20 -7.07
N ASN A 50 -3.21 7.24 -7.77
CA ASN A 50 -3.05 7.44 -9.21
C ASN A 50 -1.63 7.85 -9.66
N GLU A 51 -0.76 8.28 -8.73
CA GLU A 51 0.64 8.63 -9.02
C GLU A 51 1.58 7.43 -8.91
N VAL A 52 1.13 6.32 -8.32
CA VAL A 52 1.98 5.14 -8.13
C VAL A 52 2.17 4.41 -9.46
N THR A 53 3.40 4.44 -9.96
CA THR A 53 3.76 3.78 -11.21
C THR A 53 4.44 2.43 -11.00
N LEU A 54 4.35 1.56 -12.01
CA LEU A 54 5.09 0.30 -12.03
C LEU A 54 6.62 0.50 -11.95
N ALA A 55 7.14 1.59 -12.53
CA ALA A 55 8.56 1.92 -12.49
C ALA A 55 9.02 2.18 -11.05
N GLN A 56 8.27 2.96 -10.27
CA GLN A 56 8.56 3.21 -8.85
C GLN A 56 8.49 1.93 -8.02
N ILE A 57 7.50 1.07 -8.27
CA ILE A 57 7.38 -0.23 -7.58
C ILE A 57 8.59 -1.13 -7.87
N LYS A 58 9.04 -1.19 -9.13
CA LYS A 58 10.23 -1.97 -9.51
C LYS A 58 11.50 -1.43 -8.87
N ALA A 59 11.70 -0.11 -8.89
CA ALA A 59 12.85 0.54 -8.27
C ALA A 59 12.88 0.30 -6.75
N TRP A 60 11.75 0.47 -6.07
CA TRP A 60 11.60 0.16 -4.65
C TRP A 60 11.89 -1.30 -4.31
N ARG A 61 11.41 -2.24 -5.13
CA ARG A 61 11.70 -3.67 -4.90
C ARG A 61 13.18 -4.01 -5.08
N ALA A 62 13.86 -3.34 -6.02
CA ALA A 62 15.28 -3.51 -6.28
C ALA A 62 16.18 -2.87 -5.22
N SER A 63 15.69 -1.85 -4.47
CA SER A 63 16.47 -1.19 -3.41
C SER A 63 16.49 -1.95 -2.08
N MET A 64 15.72 -3.02 -1.94
CA MET A 64 15.63 -3.77 -0.68
C MET A 64 16.81 -4.72 -0.48
N ASP A 65 17.21 -4.88 0.79
CA ASP A 65 18.20 -5.86 1.20
C ASP A 65 17.79 -7.30 0.79
N PRO A 66 18.58 -8.00 -0.05
CA PRO A 66 18.29 -9.38 -0.45
C PRO A 66 18.28 -10.37 0.71
N ALA A 67 18.95 -10.09 1.84
CA ALA A 67 18.94 -10.94 3.02
C ALA A 67 17.54 -11.08 3.64
N THR A 68 16.63 -10.12 3.38
CA THR A 68 15.24 -10.16 3.88
C THR A 68 14.21 -10.55 2.82
N ALA A 69 14.58 -11.40 1.86
CA ALA A 69 13.77 -11.76 0.69
C ALA A 69 12.31 -12.14 0.98
N SER A 70 12.04 -12.98 2.00
CA SER A 70 10.67 -13.38 2.37
C SER A 70 9.82 -12.20 2.83
N THR A 71 10.40 -11.30 3.61
CA THR A 71 9.73 -10.09 4.11
C THR A 71 9.51 -9.08 2.97
N ASN A 72 10.47 -8.94 2.06
CA ASN A 72 10.36 -8.12 0.86
C ASN A 72 9.21 -8.61 -0.03
N ALA A 73 9.13 -9.92 -0.24
CA ALA A 73 8.05 -10.54 -1.00
C ALA A 73 6.68 -10.33 -0.33
N ALA A 74 6.60 -10.39 1.00
CA ALA A 74 5.38 -10.11 1.75
C ALA A 74 4.93 -8.65 1.60
N ALA A 75 5.85 -7.69 1.71
CA ALA A 75 5.56 -6.27 1.50
C ALA A 75 5.07 -6.00 0.07
N TYR A 76 5.70 -6.60 -0.93
CA TYR A 76 5.27 -6.46 -2.33
C TYR A 76 3.84 -7.01 -2.55
N ARG A 77 3.53 -8.19 -2.01
CA ARG A 77 2.17 -8.76 -2.11
C ARG A 77 1.13 -7.86 -1.44
N LEU A 78 1.45 -7.30 -0.27
CA LEU A 78 0.56 -6.38 0.44
C LEU A 78 0.32 -5.10 -0.38
N LEU A 79 1.39 -4.44 -0.85
CA LEU A 79 1.26 -3.24 -1.70
C LEU A 79 0.41 -3.52 -2.94
N ARG A 80 0.66 -4.63 -3.64
CA ARG A 80 -0.13 -5.02 -4.81
C ARG A 80 -1.61 -5.19 -4.47
N SER A 81 -1.93 -5.82 -3.34
CA SER A 81 -3.33 -6.01 -2.94
C SER A 81 -4.02 -4.70 -2.56
N ILE A 82 -3.30 -3.77 -1.95
CA ILE A 82 -3.81 -2.42 -1.62
C ILE A 82 -4.13 -1.67 -2.92
N LEU A 83 -3.18 -1.62 -3.87
CA LEU A 83 -3.38 -0.93 -5.16
C LEU A 83 -4.49 -1.58 -5.99
N GLN A 84 -4.62 -2.91 -5.96
CA GLN A 84 -5.70 -3.59 -6.66
C GLN A 84 -7.07 -3.23 -6.06
N ALA A 85 -7.19 -3.21 -4.73
CA ALA A 85 -8.44 -2.80 -4.08
C ALA A 85 -8.79 -1.33 -4.38
N ALA A 86 -7.80 -0.45 -4.48
CA ALA A 86 -8.02 0.94 -4.91
C ALA A 86 -8.62 1.03 -6.31
N VAL A 87 -8.11 0.24 -7.27
CA VAL A 87 -8.68 0.17 -8.62
C VAL A 87 -10.11 -0.38 -8.58
N GLU A 88 -10.38 -1.40 -7.79
CA GLU A 88 -11.72 -1.98 -7.64
C GLU A 88 -12.75 -1.01 -7.02
N GLU A 89 -12.31 -0.07 -6.17
CA GLU A 89 -13.18 0.97 -5.58
C GLU A 89 -13.44 2.17 -6.51
N GLU A 90 -12.62 2.36 -7.55
CA GLU A 90 -12.81 3.40 -8.59
C GLU A 90 -13.63 2.90 -9.80
N LEU A 91 -13.97 1.61 -9.84
CA LEU A 91 -14.81 0.97 -10.87
C LEU A 91 -16.30 0.96 -10.47
#